data_AF-A0A518JNQ6-F1
#
_entry.id   AF-A0A518JNQ6-F1
#
_cell.length_a   1.000
_cell.length_b   1.000
_cell.length_c   1.000
_cell.angle_alpha   90.00
_cell.angle_beta   90.00
_cell.angle_gamma   90.00
#
_symmetry.space_group_name_H-M   'P 1'
#
loop_
_entity.id
_entity.type
_entity.pdbx_description
1 polymer ?
#
loop_
_entity_poly.entity_id
_entity_poly.type
_entity_poly.pdbx_seq_one_letter_code
_entity_poly.pdbx_strand_id
1 'polypeptide(L)'
;MTRVTKAQLSRLVAAIGRKRTIDSESRALESEIKNLRKIAYDDLRSTGNPTAKRSGFLLRWSTAKGRVSWKEEFIREVGSEKATQLAENVGTVQSIDVVPAEVA
;
A
#
# COMPACT_ATOMS: atom_id res chain seq x y z
N MET A 1 3.50 -43.33 6.61
CA MET A 1 2.72 -42.08 6.72
C MET A 1 2.53 -41.74 8.18
N THR A 2 3.20 -40.70 8.67
CA THR A 2 3.05 -40.21 10.05
C THR A 2 1.71 -39.49 10.19
N ARG A 3 0.84 -39.94 11.10
CA ARG A 3 -0.46 -39.29 11.34
C ARG A 3 -0.24 -37.97 12.09
N VAL A 4 -1.01 -36.95 11.72
CA VAL A 4 -1.00 -35.64 12.39
C VAL A 4 -1.43 -35.80 13.85
N THR A 5 -0.73 -35.14 14.78
CA THR A 5 -1.02 -35.22 16.23
C THR A 5 -2.06 -34.17 16.65
N LYS A 6 -2.77 -34.43 17.76
CA LYS A 6 -3.69 -33.47 18.38
C LYS A 6 -3.01 -32.13 18.71
N ALA A 7 -1.74 -32.17 19.13
CA ALA A 7 -0.96 -30.97 19.42
C ALA A 7 -0.71 -30.13 18.16
N GLN A 8 -0.39 -30.78 17.03
CA GLN A 8 -0.22 -30.11 15.75
C GLN A 8 -1.53 -29.45 15.27
N LEU A 9 -2.66 -30.15 15.38
CA LEU A 9 -3.98 -29.60 15.03
C LEU A 9 -4.36 -28.42 15.94
N SER A 10 -4.11 -28.53 17.24
CA SER A 10 -4.41 -27.45 18.20
C SER A 10 -3.58 -26.20 17.90
N ARG A 11 -2.29 -26.38 17.56
CA ARG A 11 -1.41 -25.28 17.16
C ARG A 11 -1.85 -24.65 15.83
N LEU A 12 -2.33 -25.45 14.88
CA LEU A 12 -2.84 -24.96 13.60
C LEU A 12 -4.07 -24.06 13.81
N VAL A 13 -5.04 -24.49 14.63
CA VAL A 13 -6.23 -23.69 14.95
C VAL A 13 -5.84 -22.37 15.62
N ALA A 14 -4.93 -22.42 16.60
CA ALA A 14 -4.45 -21.21 17.27
C ALA A 14 -3.73 -20.25 16.30
N ALA A 15 -2.91 -20.78 15.39
CA ALA A 15 -2.21 -19.98 14.38
C ALA A 15 -3.18 -19.32 13.40
N ILE A 16 -4.22 -20.04 12.94
CA ILE A 16 -5.27 -19.47 12.07
C ILE A 16 -6.00 -18.33 12.78
N GLY A 17 -6.35 -18.50 14.06
CA GLY A 17 -6.99 -17.45 14.86
C GLY A 17 -6.14 -16.19 14.99
N ARG A 18 -4.84 -16.34 15.31
CA ARG A 18 -3.89 -15.22 15.39
C ARG A 18 -3.75 -14.53 14.05
N LYS A 19 -3.61 -15.29 12.95
CA LYS A 19 -3.51 -14.72 11.60
C LYS A 19 -4.73 -13.86 11.28
N ARG A 20 -5.95 -14.35 11.55
CA ARG A 20 -7.19 -13.57 11.30
C ARG A 20 -7.23 -12.26 12.08
N THR A 21 -6.74 -12.27 13.31
CA THR A 21 -6.66 -11.07 14.16
C THR A 21 -5.69 -10.06 13.56
N ILE A 22 -4.47 -10.49 13.24
CA ILE A 22 -3.45 -9.65 12.60
C ILE A 22 -3.93 -9.12 11.24
N ASP A 23 -4.58 -9.95 10.42
CA ASP A 23 -5.13 -9.51 9.14
C ASP A 23 -6.20 -8.42 9.34
N SER A 24 -7.02 -8.52 10.39
CA SER A 24 -8.03 -7.52 10.73
C SER A 24 -7.41 -6.21 11.20
N GLU A 25 -6.42 -6.27 12.08
CA GLU A 25 -5.67 -5.10 12.56
C GLU A 25 -4.93 -4.42 11.42
N SER A 26 -4.29 -5.19 10.54
CA SER A 26 -3.61 -4.69 9.35
C SER A 26 -4.58 -3.90 8.45
N ARG A 27 -5.79 -4.43 8.20
CA ARG A 27 -6.80 -3.73 7.39
C ARG A 27 -7.30 -2.45 8.07
N ALA A 28 -7.45 -2.46 9.39
CA ALA A 28 -7.83 -1.26 10.13
C ALA A 28 -6.76 -0.17 10.01
N LEU A 29 -5.49 -0.53 10.21
CA LEU A 29 -4.35 0.38 10.03
C LEU A 29 -4.25 0.91 8.59
N GLU A 30 -4.45 0.06 7.58
CA GLU A 30 -4.48 0.49 6.18
C GLU A 30 -5.58 1.52 5.92
N SER A 31 -6.76 1.33 6.49
CA SER A 31 -7.87 2.28 6.40
C SER A 31 -7.53 3.62 7.07
N GLU A 32 -6.96 3.57 8.26
CA GLU A 32 -6.51 4.74 9.00
C GLU A 32 -5.45 5.53 8.22
N ILE A 33 -4.40 4.85 7.73
CA ILE A 33 -3.34 5.46 6.90
C ILE A 33 -3.94 6.12 5.66
N LYS A 34 -4.89 5.46 4.98
CA LYS A 34 -5.56 6.03 3.81
C LYS A 34 -6.31 7.32 4.15
N ASN A 35 -7.03 7.34 5.27
CA ASN A 35 -7.77 8.51 5.72
C ASN A 35 -6.82 9.67 6.09
N LEU A 36 -5.76 9.38 6.86
CA LEU A 36 -4.76 10.38 7.24
C LEU A 36 -4.01 10.95 6.03
N ARG A 37 -3.64 10.10 5.06
CA ARG A 37 -3.03 10.56 3.80
C ARG A 37 -3.94 11.48 3.01
N LYS A 38 -5.25 11.20 2.98
CA LYS A 38 -6.23 12.07 2.34
C LYS A 38 -6.27 13.44 3.01
N ILE A 39 -6.28 13.49 4.35
CA ILE A 39 -6.25 14.76 5.10
C ILE A 39 -4.98 15.56 4.77
N ALA A 40 -3.81 14.91 4.79
CA ALA A 40 -2.55 15.58 4.45
C ALA A 40 -2.52 16.06 2.99
N TYR A 41 -3.07 15.26 2.07
CA TYR A 41 -3.22 15.62 0.65
C TYR A 41 -4.08 16.87 0.50
N ASP A 42 -5.24 16.92 1.14
CA ASP A 42 -6.17 18.05 1.05
C ASP A 42 -5.56 19.31 1.69
N ASP A 43 -4.83 19.20 2.81
CA ASP A 43 -4.07 20.31 3.41
C ASP A 43 -3.01 20.85 2.44
N LEU A 44 -2.11 20.00 1.93
CA LEU A 44 -1.05 20.44 1.01
C LEU A 44 -1.64 21.06 -0.26
N ARG A 45 -2.69 20.46 -0.81
CA ARG A 45 -3.41 20.98 -1.98
C ARG A 45 -3.99 22.37 -1.72
N SER A 46 -4.56 22.61 -0.53
CA SER A 46 -5.13 23.92 -0.16
C SER A 46 -4.08 25.04 -0.11
N THR A 47 -2.80 24.69 0.13
CA THR A 47 -1.72 25.69 0.17
C THR A 47 -1.30 26.21 -1.20
N GLY A 48 -1.64 25.49 -2.29
CA GLY A 48 -1.15 25.79 -3.65
C GLY A 48 0.36 25.57 -3.85
N ASN A 49 1.10 25.14 -2.82
CA ASN A 49 2.54 24.96 -2.87
C ASN A 49 2.93 23.48 -3.03
N PRO A 50 4.13 23.20 -3.57
CA PRO A 50 4.61 21.83 -3.70
C PRO A 50 5.04 21.18 -2.38
N THR A 51 5.28 21.98 -1.35
CA THR A 51 5.68 21.54 0.00
C THR A 51 5.05 22.41 1.08
N ALA A 52 4.88 21.86 2.28
CA ALA A 52 4.40 22.59 3.46
C ALA A 52 4.98 22.01 4.75
N LYS A 53 5.38 22.86 5.71
CA LYS A 53 5.79 22.44 7.06
C LYS A 53 4.61 22.55 8.03
N ARG A 54 4.36 21.51 8.83
CA ARG A 54 3.27 21.42 9.83
C ARG A 54 3.74 20.68 11.05
N SER A 55 3.68 21.30 12.23
CA SER A 55 3.88 20.61 13.52
C SER A 55 5.11 19.70 13.59
N GLY A 56 6.24 20.14 13.03
CA GLY A 56 7.47 19.33 13.00
C GLY A 56 7.56 18.30 11.87
N PHE A 57 6.67 18.34 10.88
CA PHE A 57 6.68 17.49 9.68
C PHE A 57 6.76 18.32 8.39
N LEU A 58 7.39 17.74 7.37
CA LEU A 58 7.36 18.22 5.99
C LEU A 58 6.39 17.36 5.18
N LEU A 59 5.43 18.04 4.55
CA LEU A 59 4.54 17.50 3.54
C LEU A 59 5.10 17.91 2.17
N ARG A 60 5.18 16.98 1.22
CA ARG A 60 5.61 17.27 -0.15
C ARG A 60 4.87 16.42 -1.17
N TRP A 61 4.66 16.98 -2.36
CA TRP A 61 4.27 16.16 -3.51
C TRP A 61 5.42 15.26 -3.92
N SER A 62 5.10 13.98 -4.07
CA SER A 62 6.00 12.96 -4.58
C SER A 62 5.41 12.42 -5.88
N THR A 63 6.24 12.33 -6.91
CA THR A 63 5.84 11.75 -8.19
C THR A 63 6.58 10.45 -8.38
N ALA A 64 5.85 9.34 -8.38
CA ALA A 64 6.41 8.02 -8.66
C ALA A 64 5.88 7.52 -10.00
N LYS A 65 6.64 6.65 -10.68
CA LYS A 65 6.11 5.93 -11.84
C LYS A 65 4.95 5.04 -11.36
N GLY A 66 3.79 5.18 -11.98
CA GLY A 66 2.66 4.30 -11.67
C GLY A 66 3.02 2.85 -11.94
N ARG A 67 2.56 1.94 -11.09
CA ARG A 67 2.63 0.50 -11.34
C ARG A 67 1.24 0.00 -11.68
N VAL A 68 1.16 -0.84 -12.71
CA VAL A 68 -0.08 -1.52 -13.07
C VAL A 68 0.06 -3.00 -12.74
N SER A 69 -0.99 -3.55 -12.13
CA SER A 69 -1.15 -4.98 -11.91
C SER A 69 -2.30 -5.46 -12.78
N TRP A 70 -1.98 -6.28 -13.77
CA TRP A 70 -2.96 -6.87 -14.68
C TRP A 70 -3.60 -8.10 -14.05
N LYS A 71 -4.87 -8.34 -14.38
CA LYS A 71 -5.51 -9.63 -14.09
C LYS A 71 -4.92 -10.72 -14.99
N GLU A 72 -4.93 -11.96 -14.51
CA GLU A 72 -4.29 -13.08 -15.22
C GLU A 72 -4.94 -13.33 -16.59
N GLU A 73 -6.26 -13.15 -16.70
CA GLU A 73 -7.02 -13.29 -17.94
C GLU A 73 -6.55 -12.32 -19.02
N PHE A 74 -6.28 -11.06 -18.62
CA PHE A 74 -5.76 -10.06 -19.54
C PHE A 74 -4.36 -10.43 -20.03
N ILE A 75 -3.47 -10.88 -19.14
CA ILE A 75 -2.12 -11.32 -19.50
C ILE A 75 -2.18 -12.51 -20.48
N ARG A 76 -3.11 -13.45 -20.29
CA ARG A 76 -3.32 -14.58 -21.19
C ARG A 76 -3.83 -14.15 -22.57
N GLU A 77 -4.67 -13.14 -22.64
CA GLU A 77 -5.24 -12.62 -23.89
C GLU A 77 -4.24 -11.80 -24.71
N VAL A 78 -3.54 -10.85 -24.08
CA VAL A 78 -2.63 -9.94 -24.80
C VAL A 78 -1.18 -10.42 -24.87
N GLY A 79 -0.82 -11.42 -24.06
CA GLY A 79 0.54 -11.91 -23.89
C GLY A 79 1.36 -11.08 -22.89
N SER A 80 2.27 -11.75 -22.18
CA SER A 80 3.12 -11.14 -21.14
C SER A 80 3.99 -9.97 -21.68
N GLU A 81 4.46 -10.08 -22.91
CA GLU A 81 5.33 -9.07 -23.53
C GLU A 81 4.57 -7.77 -23.79
N LYS A 82 3.35 -7.86 -24.34
CA LYS A 82 2.50 -6.70 -24.60
C LYS A 82 1.97 -6.08 -23.30
N ALA A 83 1.64 -6.90 -22.30
CA ALA A 83 1.28 -6.43 -20.97
C ALA A 83 2.43 -5.64 -20.29
N THR A 84 3.67 -6.04 -20.53
CA THR A 84 4.87 -5.35 -20.04
C THR A 84 5.06 -4.01 -20.74
N GLN A 85 4.96 -3.97 -22.07
CA GLN A 85 5.03 -2.71 -22.84
C GLN A 85 3.94 -1.71 -22.40
N LEU A 86 2.73 -2.18 -22.12
CA LEU A 86 1.66 -1.33 -21.60
C LEU A 86 1.96 -0.82 -20.18
N ALA A 87 2.59 -1.63 -19.34
CA ALA A 87 3.01 -1.22 -18.01
C ALA A 87 4.15 -0.18 -18.04
N GLU A 88 5.02 -0.22 -19.06
CA GLU A 88 6.10 0.76 -19.22
C GLU A 88 5.60 2.15 -19.58
N ASN A 89 4.47 2.23 -20.28
CA ASN A 89 3.81 3.47 -20.69
C ASN A 89 2.92 4.09 -19.60
N VAL A 90 2.90 3.50 -18.41
CA VAL A 90 2.14 4.05 -17.28
C VAL A 90 2.77 5.37 -16.85
N GLY A 91 1.95 6.41 -16.83
CA GLY A 91 2.33 7.75 -16.40
C GLY A 91 2.77 7.82 -14.94
N THR A 92 3.15 9.01 -14.51
CA THR A 92 3.47 9.26 -13.11
C THR A 92 2.20 9.41 -12.29
N VAL A 93 2.25 8.92 -11.06
CA VAL A 93 1.22 9.10 -10.05
C VAL A 93 1.75 10.07 -9.02
N GLN A 94 0.96 11.10 -8.72
CA GLN A 94 1.26 12.03 -7.64
C GLN A 94 0.72 11.46 -6.33
N SER A 95 1.59 11.35 -5.33
CA SER A 95 1.27 11.01 -3.96
C SER A 95 1.80 12.09 -3.02
N ILE A 96 1.40 12.03 -1.75
CA ILE A 96 1.98 12.87 -0.70
C ILE A 96 2.97 12.06 0.12
N ASP A 97 4.16 12.63 0.32
CA ASP A 97 5.12 12.15 1.31
C ASP A 97 5.00 13.01 2.57
N VAL A 98 4.99 12.36 3.73
CA VAL A 98 5.03 13.02 5.04
C VAL A 98 6.26 12.49 5.77
N VAL A 99 7.20 13.39 6.07
CA VAL A 99 8.46 13.05 6.75
C VAL A 99 8.70 13.97 7.94
N PRO A 100 9.35 13.51 9.02
CA PRO A 100 9.77 14.39 10.10
C PRO A 100 10.66 15.52 9.57
N ALA A 101 10.43 16.77 10.01
CA ALA A 101 11.14 17.94 9.52
C ALA A 101 12.62 17.98 9.95
N GLU A 102 13.00 17.20 10.96
CA GLU A 102 14.40 17.04 11.37
C GLU A 102 15.21 16.17 10.39
N VAL A 103 14.52 15.39 9.55
CA VAL A 103 15.11 14.42 8.60
C VAL A 103 15.03 14.94 7.15
N ALA A 104 14.47 16.13 6.93
CA ALA A 104 14.19 16.71 5.61
C ALA A 104 14.98 18.00 5.36
#